data_AF-A0A1J3GNW1-F1
#
_entry.id   AF-A0A1J3GNW1-F1
#
_cell.length_a   1.000
_cell.length_b   1.000
_cell.length_c   1.000
_cell.angle_alpha   90.00
_cell.angle_beta   90.00
_cell.angle_gamma   90.00
#
_symmetry.space_group_name_H-M   'P 1'
#
loop_
_entity.id
_entity.type
_entity.pdbx_description
1 polymer ?
#
loop_
_entity_poly.entity_id
_entity_poly.type
_entity_poly.pdbx_seq_one_letter_code
_entity_poly.pdbx_strand_id
1 'polypeptide(L)'
;MRKHIRMLELWADGDYGIMRWCPCGEALNEEIVEGTKYYTCKMYKYDSFFHVRKRWDTAIGEEVVRLKEQNAEQAKKIGELSDQLEKPKNEVAQLWDTVRSQSCGCESCKAEIAKTFAV
;
A
#
# COMPACT_ATOMS: atom_id res chain seq x y z
N MET A 1 1.47 -31.25 -15.68
CA MET A 1 2.63 -30.38 -15.33
C MET A 1 2.32 -28.88 -15.32
N ARG A 2 1.60 -28.29 -16.29
CA ARG A 2 1.30 -26.83 -16.28
C ARG A 2 0.53 -26.34 -15.04
N LYS A 3 -0.33 -27.18 -14.44
CA LYS A 3 -1.04 -26.85 -13.18
C LYS A 3 -0.12 -26.86 -11.94
N HIS A 4 0.96 -27.66 -11.94
CA HIS A 4 1.92 -27.70 -10.83
C HIS A 4 2.81 -26.45 -10.80
N ILE A 5 3.23 -25.94 -11.96
CA ILE A 5 4.03 -24.71 -12.06
C ILE A 5 3.24 -23.51 -11.52
N ARG A 6 1.96 -23.37 -11.91
CA ARG A 6 1.09 -22.33 -11.34
C ARG A 6 0.86 -22.46 -9.83
N MET A 7 0.88 -23.68 -9.30
CA MET A 7 0.69 -23.90 -7.86
C MET A 7 1.94 -23.50 -7.06
N LEU A 8 3.14 -23.76 -7.60
CA LEU A 8 4.41 -23.33 -7.01
C LEU A 8 4.60 -21.81 -7.09
N GLU A 9 4.18 -21.17 -8.18
CA GLU A 9 4.14 -19.70 -8.30
C GLU A 9 3.16 -19.09 -7.28
N LEU A 10 1.97 -19.68 -7.08
CA LEU A 10 1.03 -19.28 -6.03
C LEU A 10 1.56 -19.51 -4.60
N TRP A 11 2.42 -20.51 -4.40
CA TRP A 11 3.15 -20.71 -3.15
C TRP A 11 4.15 -19.56 -2.92
N ALA A 12 4.96 -19.25 -3.94
CA ALA A 12 5.94 -18.17 -3.89
C ALA A 12 5.32 -16.78 -3.68
N ASP A 13 4.12 -16.53 -4.22
CA ASP A 13 3.37 -15.29 -4.02
C ASP A 13 2.55 -15.28 -2.70
N GLY A 14 2.25 -16.46 -2.14
CA GLY A 14 1.51 -16.64 -0.88
C GLY A 14 2.38 -16.72 0.38
N ASP A 15 3.70 -16.78 0.21
CA ASP A 15 4.66 -17.08 1.29
C ASP A 15 4.96 -15.91 2.24
N TYR A 16 4.38 -14.72 2.04
CA TYR A 16 4.63 -13.57 2.90
C TYR A 16 3.38 -13.14 3.65
N GLY A 17 3.32 -13.53 4.93
CA GLY A 17 2.34 -13.01 5.87
C GLY A 17 1.15 -13.93 6.13
N ILE A 18 0.00 -13.30 6.43
CA ILE A 18 -1.24 -13.98 6.81
C ILE A 18 -1.97 -14.44 5.55
N MET A 19 -1.79 -15.72 5.21
CA MET A 19 -2.55 -16.35 4.13
C MET A 19 -4.04 -16.37 4.45
N ARG A 20 -4.87 -15.95 3.49
CA ARG A 20 -6.34 -16.02 3.58
C ARG A 20 -6.92 -17.30 2.95
N TRP A 21 -6.16 -17.93 2.05
CA TRP A 21 -6.61 -19.07 1.26
C TRP A 21 -5.48 -20.09 1.12
N CYS A 22 -5.83 -21.37 1.06
CA CYS A 22 -4.91 -22.43 0.66
C CYS A 22 -4.80 -22.44 -0.87
N PRO A 23 -3.63 -22.79 -1.45
CA PRO A 23 -3.46 -22.95 -2.90
C PRO A 23 -4.43 -23.93 -3.57
N CYS A 24 -5.08 -24.81 -2.80
CA CYS A 24 -6.14 -25.69 -3.29
C CYS A 24 -7.50 -25.01 -3.49
N GLY A 25 -7.62 -23.71 -3.15
CA GLY A 25 -8.85 -22.93 -3.26
C GLY A 25 -9.72 -22.88 -2.00
N GLU A 26 -9.37 -23.67 -0.97
CA GLU A 26 -10.11 -23.70 0.29
C GLU A 26 -9.65 -22.60 1.26
N ALA A 27 -10.58 -22.08 2.08
CA ALA A 27 -10.23 -21.15 3.14
C ALA A 27 -9.42 -21.85 4.25
N LEU A 28 -8.50 -21.09 4.87
CA LEU A 28 -7.78 -21.54 6.06
C LEU A 28 -8.67 -21.38 7.29
N ASN A 29 -8.60 -22.36 8.20
CA ASN A 29 -9.33 -22.34 9.46
C ASN A 29 -8.33 -22.07 10.59
N GLU A 30 -8.79 -21.40 11.63
CA GLU A 30 -8.00 -21.22 12.84
C GLU A 30 -8.11 -22.47 13.71
N GLU A 31 -6.97 -23.09 14.00
CA GLU A 31 -6.87 -24.29 14.82
C GLU A 31 -6.00 -24.01 16.03
N ILE A 32 -6.42 -24.46 17.22
CA ILE A 32 -5.64 -24.34 18.46
C ILE A 32 -5.13 -25.74 18.81
N VAL A 33 -3.82 -25.93 18.77
CA VAL A 33 -3.15 -27.18 19.14
C VAL A 33 -2.17 -26.87 20.26
N GLU A 34 -2.39 -27.48 21.43
CA GLU A 34 -1.50 -27.35 22.60
C GLU A 34 -1.24 -25.88 22.99
N GLY A 35 -2.27 -25.03 22.89
CA GLY A 35 -2.17 -23.59 23.18
C GLY A 35 -1.54 -22.75 22.08
N THR A 36 -1.05 -23.35 21.00
CA THR A 36 -0.53 -22.65 19.82
C THR A 36 -1.60 -22.55 18.73
N LYS A 37 -1.78 -21.36 18.17
CA LYS A 37 -2.72 -21.12 17.07
C LYS A 37 -2.07 -21.33 15.69
N TYR A 38 -2.83 -21.95 14.79
CA TYR A 38 -2.45 -22.25 13.42
C TYR A 38 -3.54 -21.78 12.45
N TYR A 39 -3.11 -21.40 11.25
CA TYR A 39 -3.94 -21.33 10.06
C TYR A 39 -3.79 -22.63 9.28
N THR A 40 -4.82 -23.46 9.28
CA THR A 40 -4.79 -24.83 8.74
C THR A 40 -5.85 -25.02 7.65
N CYS A 41 -5.44 -25.55 6.49
CA CYS A 41 -6.36 -26.00 5.45
C CYS A 41 -7.07 -27.31 5.88
N LYS A 42 -8.37 -27.45 5.57
CA LYS A 42 -9.15 -28.66 5.91
C LYS A 42 -8.57 -29.95 5.35
N MET A 43 -7.91 -29.86 4.19
CA MET A 43 -7.32 -31.00 3.49
C MET A 43 -5.92 -31.35 3.99
N TYR A 44 -5.33 -30.53 4.86
CA TYR A 44 -4.00 -30.78 5.44
C TYR A 44 -3.89 -32.13 6.15
N LYS A 45 -4.97 -32.59 6.80
CA LYS A 45 -5.02 -33.91 7.45
C LYS A 45 -4.95 -35.09 6.47
N TYR A 46 -5.31 -34.88 5.20
CA TYR A 46 -5.33 -35.92 4.17
C TYR A 46 -4.11 -35.84 3.27
N ASP A 47 -3.59 -34.63 3.07
CA ASP A 47 -2.42 -34.35 2.23
C ASP A 47 -1.68 -33.15 2.81
N SER A 48 -0.62 -33.40 3.57
CA SER A 48 0.17 -32.34 4.20
C SER A 48 1.19 -31.72 3.25
N PHE A 49 1.40 -32.29 2.06
CA PHE A 49 2.41 -31.84 1.11
C PHE A 49 1.87 -30.68 0.24
N PHE A 50 0.60 -30.74 -0.15
CA PHE A 50 -0.03 -29.73 -1.01
C PHE A 50 -0.93 -28.73 -0.28
N HIS A 51 -1.11 -28.90 1.03
CA HIS A 51 -2.00 -28.05 1.81
C HIS A 51 -1.26 -27.31 2.92
N VAL A 52 -1.76 -26.12 3.22
CA VAL A 52 -1.10 -25.19 4.14
C VAL A 52 -1.47 -25.50 5.58
N ARG A 53 -0.45 -25.52 6.44
CA ARG A 53 -0.56 -25.31 7.88
C ARG A 53 0.55 -24.37 8.32
N LYS A 54 0.18 -23.19 8.83
CA LYS A 54 1.11 -22.15 9.24
C LYS A 54 0.81 -21.70 10.66
N ARG A 55 1.83 -21.47 11.49
CA ARG A 55 1.63 -20.92 12.83
C ARG A 55 1.22 -19.45 12.73
N TRP A 56 0.33 -19.03 13.62
CA TRP A 56 -0.19 -17.65 13.62
C TRP A 56 0.93 -16.62 13.88
N ASP A 57 1.77 -16.84 14.89
CA ASP A 57 2.87 -15.95 15.26
C ASP A 57 3.83 -15.68 14.09
N THR A 58 4.21 -16.74 13.38
CA THR A 58 5.05 -16.67 12.19
C THR A 58 4.36 -15.86 11.08
N ALA A 59 3.09 -16.15 10.80
CA ALA A 59 2.33 -15.44 9.78
C ALA A 59 2.15 -13.94 10.10
N ILE A 60 1.93 -13.58 11.37
CA ILE A 60 1.91 -12.16 11.80
C ILE A 60 3.28 -11.53 11.61
N GLY A 61 4.35 -12.19 12.04
CA GLY A 61 5.70 -11.64 11.98
C GLY A 61 6.10 -11.27 10.56
N GLU A 62 5.85 -12.16 9.61
CA GLU A 62 6.08 -11.91 8.19
C GLU A 62 5.19 -10.79 7.64
N GLU A 63 3.91 -10.75 8.02
CA GLU A 63 2.97 -9.71 7.58
C GLU A 63 3.41 -8.33 8.09
N VAL A 64 3.92 -8.25 9.31
CA VAL A 64 4.47 -7.02 9.89
C VAL A 64 5.70 -6.56 9.11
N VAL A 65 6.60 -7.47 8.73
CA VAL A 65 7.78 -7.12 7.90
C VAL A 65 7.32 -6.59 6.54
N ARG A 66 6.42 -7.31 5.88
CA ARG A 66 5.84 -6.92 4.59
C ARG A 66 5.17 -5.55 4.63
N LEU A 67 4.39 -5.29 5.67
CA LEU A 67 3.72 -4.00 5.88
C LEU A 67 4.72 -2.86 6.14
N LYS A 68 5.82 -3.12 6.87
CA LYS A 68 6.88 -2.13 7.07
C LYS A 68 7.55 -1.74 5.75
N GLU A 69 7.85 -2.72 4.91
CA GLU A 69 8.44 -2.49 3.58
C GLU A 69 7.50 -1.70 2.68
N GLN A 70 6.22 -2.09 2.63
CA GLN A 70 5.20 -1.37 1.86
C GLN A 70 5.03 0.08 2.34
N ASN A 71 5.02 0.29 3.66
CA ASN A 71 4.90 1.63 4.23
C ASN A 71 6.13 2.50 3.91
N ALA A 72 7.34 1.93 3.94
CA ALA A 72 8.56 2.63 3.56
C ALA A 72 8.53 3.06 2.07
N GLU A 73 8.10 2.17 1.19
CA GLU A 73 7.95 2.47 -0.24
C GLU A 73 6.87 3.52 -0.50
N GLN A 74 5.74 3.45 0.22
CA GLN A 74 4.68 4.47 0.15
C GLN A 74 5.17 5.83 0.64
N ALA A 75 5.89 5.88 1.77
CA ALA A 75 6.47 7.11 2.30
C ALA A 75 7.44 7.76 1.29
N LYS A 76 8.26 6.94 0.61
CA LYS A 76 9.14 7.41 -0.45
C LYS A 76 8.35 8.03 -1.62
N LYS A 77 7.32 7.34 -2.11
CA LYS A 77 6.45 7.85 -3.18
C LYS A 77 5.73 9.15 -2.80
N ILE A 78 5.28 9.27 -1.55
CA ILE A 78 4.67 10.50 -1.05
C ILE A 78 5.69 11.64 -1.12
N GLY A 79 6.93 11.42 -0.66
CA GLY A 79 8.00 12.43 -0.76
C GLY A 79 8.27 12.85 -2.20
N GLU A 80 8.45 11.89 -3.11
CA GLU A 80 8.68 12.17 -4.55
C GLU A 80 7.53 12.97 -5.19
N LEU A 81 6.28 12.63 -4.85
CA LEU A 81 5.11 13.36 -5.34
C LEU A 81 4.99 14.76 -4.72
N SER A 82 5.32 14.92 -3.45
CA SER A 82 5.38 16.23 -2.79
C SER A 82 6.42 17.14 -3.44
N ASP A 83 7.61 16.62 -3.74
CA ASP A 83 8.67 17.36 -4.43
C ASP A 83 8.24 17.75 -5.86
N GLN A 84 7.55 16.85 -6.56
CA GLN A 84 7.00 17.12 -7.88
C GLN A 84 5.89 18.17 -7.85
N LEU A 85 5.13 18.28 -6.76
CA LEU A 85 4.06 19.25 -6.59
C LEU A 85 4.57 20.67 -6.27
N GLU A 86 5.73 20.78 -5.63
CA GLU A 86 6.30 22.09 -5.28
C GLU A 86 6.70 22.91 -6.53
N LYS A 87 7.18 22.27 -7.59
CA LYS A 87 7.52 22.97 -8.86
C LYS A 87 6.30 23.68 -9.50
N PRO A 88 5.21 22.98 -9.86
CA PRO A 88 4.06 23.61 -10.48
C PRO A 88 3.38 24.60 -9.53
N LYS A 89 3.40 24.36 -8.21
CA LYS A 89 2.90 25.32 -7.21
C LYS A 89 3.66 26.65 -7.27
N ASN A 90 5.00 26.59 -7.37
CA ASN A 90 5.83 27.79 -7.51
C ASN A 90 5.65 28.48 -8.87
N GLU A 91 5.54 27.72 -9.96
CA GLU A 91 5.26 28.26 -11.30
C GLU A 91 3.91 28.98 -11.34
N VAL A 92 2.87 28.38 -10.77
CA VAL A 92 1.54 29.00 -10.67
C VAL A 92 1.60 30.30 -9.86
N ALA A 93 2.35 30.32 -8.74
CA ALA A 93 2.53 31.53 -7.93
C ALA A 93 3.22 32.65 -8.73
N GLN A 94 4.29 32.35 -9.47
CA GLN A 94 5.01 33.32 -10.29
C GLN A 94 4.17 33.86 -11.45
N LEU A 95 3.43 32.99 -12.13
CA LEU A 95 2.48 33.38 -13.17
C LEU A 95 1.41 34.31 -12.60
N TRP A 96 0.94 34.03 -11.38
CA TRP A 96 -0.04 34.88 -10.70
C TRP A 96 0.49 36.27 -10.36
N ASP A 97 1.71 36.37 -9.84
CA ASP A 97 2.35 37.67 -9.56
C ASP A 97 2.54 38.47 -10.86
N THR A 98 2.89 37.80 -11.95
CA THR A 98 2.98 38.41 -13.28
C THR A 98 1.62 38.96 -13.72
N VAL A 99 0.55 38.16 -13.67
CA VAL A 99 -0.81 38.59 -14.00
C VAL A 99 -1.25 39.76 -13.13
N ARG A 100 -0.97 39.73 -11.83
CA ARG A 100 -1.28 40.83 -10.91
C ARG A 100 -0.53 42.11 -11.26
N SER A 101 0.74 42.01 -11.66
CA SER A 101 1.54 43.18 -12.05
C SER A 101 1.09 43.81 -13.38
N GLN A 102 0.58 43.00 -14.30
CA GLN A 102 0.06 43.44 -15.60
C GLN A 102 -1.40 43.88 -15.53
N SER A 103 -2.17 43.40 -14.54
CA SER A 103 -3.47 43.96 -14.20
C SER A 103 -3.30 45.43 -13.75
N CYS A 104 -4.28 46.27 -14.08
CA CYS A 104 -4.22 47.73 -13.96
C CYS A 104 -3.40 48.21 -12.74
N GLY A 105 -2.37 49.01 -12.98
CA GLY A 105 -1.32 49.36 -12.00
C GLY A 105 -1.77 50.18 -10.78
N CYS A 106 -3.06 50.57 -10.71
CA CYS A 106 -3.67 51.26 -9.57
C CYS A 106 -3.57 50.43 -8.28
N GLU A 107 -3.17 51.08 -7.19
CA GLU A 107 -3.14 50.46 -5.85
C GLU A 107 -4.53 49.97 -5.42
N SER A 108 -5.61 50.65 -5.82
CA SER A 108 -6.99 50.22 -5.56
C SER A 108 -7.31 48.86 -6.20
N CYS A 109 -6.91 48.67 -7.45
CA CYS A 109 -7.17 47.48 -8.25
C CYS A 109 -6.36 46.28 -7.74
N LYS A 110 -5.10 46.52 -7.35
CA LYS A 110 -4.24 45.51 -6.69
C LYS A 110 -4.78 45.10 -5.31
N ALA A 111 -5.31 46.05 -4.54
CA ALA A 111 -5.86 45.80 -3.21
C ALA A 111 -7.19 45.01 -3.25
N GLU A 112 -8.03 45.22 -4.26
CA GLU A 112 -9.26 44.42 -4.44
C GLU A 112 -8.93 42.97 -4.82
N ILE A 113 -8.01 42.76 -5.77
CA ILE A 113 -7.58 41.41 -6.18
C ILE A 113 -6.95 40.63 -5.00
N ALA A 114 -6.19 41.31 -4.12
CA ALA A 114 -5.60 40.69 -2.93
C ALA A 114 -6.65 40.22 -1.92
N LYS A 115 -7.82 40.89 -1.84
CA LYS A 115 -8.90 40.53 -0.90
C LYS A 115 -9.71 39.33 -1.37
N THR A 116 -9.84 39.10 -2.67
CA THR A 116 -10.66 38.00 -3.23
C THR A 116 -10.08 36.61 -2.94
N PHE A 117 -8.81 36.53 -2.53
CA PHE A 117 -8.08 35.26 -2.37
C PHE A 117 -7.32 35.12 -1.05
N ALA A 118 -7.59 35.97 -0.05
CA ALA A 118 -7.18 35.68 1.33
C ALA A 118 -8.07 34.54 1.86
N VAL A 119 -7.61 33.30 1.69
CA VAL A 119 -8.14 32.09 2.35
C VAL A 119 -7.23 31.75 3.52
#